data_AF-A0A1I2UKH7-F1
#
_entry.id   AF-A0A1I2UKH7-F1
#
_cell.length_a   1.000
_cell.length_b   1.000
_cell.length_c   1.000
_cell.angle_alpha   90.00
_cell.angle_beta   90.00
_cell.angle_gamma   90.00
#
_symmetry.space_group_name_H-M   'P 1'
#
loop_
_entity.id
_entity.type
_entity.pdbx_description
1 polymer ?
#
loop_
_entity_poly.entity_id
_entity_poly.type
_entity_poly.pdbx_seq_one_letter_code
_entity_poly.pdbx_strand_id
1 'polypeptide(L)' 'MIAKIMKGSGFKGVINYILDPKKGTELIDSFGVRTDSISHIVQSFIDQTKLNPRVSRVVGHISLSFSIQDSSKLINE' A
#
# COMPACT_ATOMS: atom_id res chain seq x y z
N MET A 1 12.46 2.20 -14.66
CA MET A 1 11.49 1.75 -13.64
C MET A 1 11.36 0.23 -13.72
N ILE A 2 11.33 -0.46 -12.59
CA ILE A 2 11.06 -1.90 -12.48
C ILE A 2 9.88 -2.08 -11.53
N ALA A 3 8.95 -2.98 -11.87
CA ALA A 3 7.80 -3.30 -11.03
C ALA A 3 7.91 -4.73 -10.48
N LYS A 4 7.55 -4.91 -9.21
CA LYS A 4 7.35 -6.22 -8.58
C LYS A 4 5.91 -6.33 -8.09
N ILE A 5 5.21 -7.37 -8.54
CA ILE A 5 3.82 -7.63 -8.17
C ILE A 5 3.76 -8.77 -7.15
N MET A 6 3.01 -8.56 -6.07
CA MET A 6 2.78 -9.54 -5.01
C MET A 6 1.28 -9.67 -4.74
N LYS A 7 0.84 -10.91 -4.50
CA LYS A 7 -0.53 -11.22 -4.07
C LYS A 7 -0.52 -11.77 -2.65
N GLY A 8 -1.39 -11.24 -1.79
CA GLY A 8 -1.45 -11.58 -0.37
C GLY A 8 -2.86 -11.89 0.10
N SER A 9 -2.97 -12.57 1.26
CA SER A 9 -4.25 -12.90 1.90
C SER A 9 -4.66 -11.91 2.99
N GLY A 10 -3.83 -10.92 3.34
CA GLY A 10 -4.18 -9.97 4.40
C GLY A 10 -3.39 -8.65 4.33
N PHE A 11 -4.07 -7.55 4.67
CA PHE A 11 -3.54 -6.20 4.53
C PHE A 11 -2.62 -5.76 5.67
N LYS A 12 -2.80 -6.28 6.89
CA LYS A 12 -2.05 -5.82 8.07
C LYS A 12 -0.54 -5.84 7.87
N GLY A 13 0.01 -6.93 7.34
CA GLY A 13 1.45 -7.07 7.12
C GLY A 13 1.99 -6.06 6.11
N VAL A 14 1.35 -5.91 4.95
CA VAL A 14 1.80 -5.00 3.91
C VAL A 14 1.67 -3.53 4.32
N ILE A 15 0.56 -3.13 4.95
CA ILE A 15 0.35 -1.74 5.37
C ILE A 15 1.35 -1.33 6.47
N ASN A 16 1.57 -2.19 7.48
CA ASN A 16 2.60 -1.90 8.49
C ASN A 16 4.01 -1.85 7.90
N TYR A 17 4.29 -2.64 6.87
CA TYR A 17 5.58 -2.60 6.19
C TYR A 17 5.77 -1.33 5.36
N ILE A 18 4.78 -0.91 4.57
CA ILE A 18 4.93 0.25 3.67
C ILE A 18 4.84 1.58 4.42
N LEU A 19 4.06 1.67 5.50
CA LEU A 19 3.91 2.87 6.33
C LEU A 19 4.75 2.83 7.61
N ASP A 20 5.81 2.02 7.65
CA ASP A 20 6.72 2.00 8.79
C ASP A 20 7.39 3.38 8.95
N PRO A 21 7.20 4.09 10.07
CA PRO A 21 7.79 5.41 10.29
C PRO A 21 9.32 5.41 10.17
N LYS A 22 9.98 4.28 10.45
CA LYS A 22 11.44 4.14 10.35
C LYS A 22 11.96 4.21 8.92
N LYS A 23 11.09 4.04 7.92
CA LYS A 23 11.45 4.10 6.50
C LYS A 23 11.34 5.49 5.91
N GLY A 24 10.81 6.47 6.65
CA GLY A 24 10.61 7.83 6.14
C GLY A 24 9.73 7.86 4.90
N THR A 25 8.67 7.06 4.88
CA THR A 25 7.74 6.99 3.75
C THR A 25 6.70 8.10 3.81
N GLU A 26 6.22 8.50 2.65
CA GLU A 26 5.17 9.52 2.49
C GLU A 26 3.97 8.90 1.77
N LEU A 27 2.77 9.14 2.30
CA LEU A 27 1.52 8.73 1.65
C LEU A 27 1.11 9.80 0.65
N ILE A 28 1.27 9.52 -0.65
CA ILE A 28 1.01 10.47 -1.73
C ILE A 28 -0.44 10.47 -2.23
N ASP A 29 -1.16 9.35 -2.08
CA ASP A 29 -2.56 9.22 -2.50
C ASP A 29 -3.26 8.09 -1.72
N SER A 30 -4.58 8.20 -1.57
CA SER A 30 -5.41 7.17 -0.97
C SER A 30 -6.87 7.31 -1.42
N PHE A 31 -7.55 6.18 -1.62
CA PHE A 31 -8.96 6.18 -1.98
C PHE A 31 -9.73 5.11 -1.19
N GLY A 32 -10.93 5.46 -0.71
CA GLY A 32 -11.83 4.53 -0.03
C GLY A 32 -11.34 4.00 1.33
N VAL A 33 -10.32 4.64 1.93
CA VAL A 33 -9.76 4.25 3.23
C VAL A 33 -9.62 5.47 4.14
N ARG A 34 -9.65 5.24 5.45
CA ARG A 34 -9.38 6.27 6.47
C ARG A 34 -7.87 6.31 6.73
N THR A 35 -7.26 7.49 6.65
CA THR A 35 -5.80 7.69 6.70
C THR A 35 -5.27 8.30 7.99
N ASP A 36 -6.14 8.54 8.97
CA ASP A 36 -5.78 9.16 10.25
C ASP A 36 -4.95 8.23 11.15
N SER A 37 -4.94 6.91 10.89
CA SER A 37 -4.00 5.97 11.50
C SER A 37 -3.75 4.73 10.65
N ILE A 38 -2.59 4.10 10.82
CA ILE A 38 -2.25 2.81 10.19
C ILE A 38 -3.33 1.75 10.51
N SER A 39 -3.79 1.71 11.75
CA SER A 39 -4.84 0.80 12.20
C SER A 39 -6.17 1.03 11.46
N HIS A 40 -6.53 2.28 11.19
CA HIS A 40 -7.73 2.61 10.44
C HIS A 40 -7.62 2.25 8.95
N ILE A 41 -6.45 2.46 8.33
CA ILE A 41 -6.20 2.01 6.95
C ILE A 41 -6.36 0.50 6.85
N VAL A 42 -5.72 -0.25 7.76
CA VAL A 42 -5.83 -1.72 7.82
C VAL A 42 -7.28 -2.15 7.97
N GLN A 43 -8.02 -1.53 8.89
CA GLN A 43 -9.41 -1.88 9.14
C GLN A 43 -10.30 -1.57 7.93
N SER A 44 -10.13 -0.42 7.28
CA SER A 44 -10.86 -0.06 6.06
C SER A 44 -10.69 -1.12 4.96
N PHE A 45 -9.46 -1.60 4.72
CA PHE A 45 -9.25 -2.68 3.76
C PHE A 45 -9.88 -4.00 4.20
N ILE A 46 -9.76 -4.38 5.48
CA ILE A 46 -10.39 -5.60 6.02
C ILE A 46 -11.90 -5.56 5.83
N ASP A 47 -12.55 -4.43 6.10
CA ASP A 47 -13.99 -4.29 5.94
C ASP A 47 -14.42 -4.41 4.47
N GLN A 48 -13.63 -3.87 3.53
CA GLN A 48 -13.89 -4.06 2.10
C GLN A 48 -13.82 -5.52 1.66
N THR A 49 -12.98 -6.36 2.28
CA THR A 49 -12.91 -7.80 1.93
C THR A 49 -14.22 -8.53 2.18
N LYS A 50 -15.04 -8.04 3.12
CA LYS A 50 -16.34 -8.62 3.47
C LYS A 50 -17.37 -8.47 2.35
N LEU A 51 -17.14 -7.55 1.39
CA LEU A 51 -18.03 -7.35 0.24
C LEU A 51 -18.00 -8.52 -0.74
N ASN A 52 -16.91 -9.30 -0.80
CA ASN A 52 -16.85 -10.51 -1.61
C ASN A 52 -16.01 -11.60 -0.92
N PRO A 53 -16.62 -12.39 -0.02
CA PRO A 53 -15.93 -13.42 0.75
C PRO A 53 -15.31 -14.54 -0.10
N ARG A 54 -15.64 -14.63 -1.39
CA ARG A 54 -15.06 -15.64 -2.32
C ARG A 54 -13.61 -15.35 -2.70
N VAL A 55 -13.12 -14.12 -2.47
CA VAL A 55 -11.75 -13.72 -2.81
C VAL A 55 -10.82 -14.06 -1.65
N SER A 56 -10.00 -15.10 -1.80
CA SER A 56 -9.04 -15.53 -0.76
C SER A 56 -7.69 -14.78 -0.79
N ARG A 57 -7.38 -14.14 -1.92
CA ARG A 57 -6.18 -13.31 -2.13
C ARG A 57 -6.61 -11.87 -2.37
N VAL A 58 -6.91 -11.18 -1.28
CA VAL A 58 -7.51 -9.85 -1.26
C VAL A 58 -6.51 -8.71 -1.50
N VAL A 59 -5.21 -8.98 -1.37
CA VAL A 59 -4.17 -7.96 -1.52
C VAL A 59 -3.50 -8.07 -2.88
N GLY A 60 -3.49 -6.97 -3.63
CA GLY A 60 -2.56 -6.74 -4.73
C GLY A 60 -1.59 -5.62 -4.35
N HIS A 61 -0.31 -5.94 -4.18
CA HIS A 61 0.75 -4.98 -3.87
C HIS A 61 1.71 -4.88 -5.07
N ILE A 62 1.94 -3.66 -5.54
CA ILE A 62 2.88 -3.36 -6.63
C ILE A 62 3.94 -2.43 -6.07
N SER A 63 5.18 -2.89 -6.01
CA SER A 63 6.33 -2.04 -5.68
C SER A 63 6.97 -1.56 -6.98
N LEU A 64 7.15 -0.25 -7.10
CA LEU A 64 7.84 0.40 -8.20
C LEU A 64 9.22 0.86 -7.71
N SER A 65 10.26 0.51 -8.46
CA SER A 65 11.63 0.96 -8.21
C SER A 65 12.11 1.80 -9.39
N PHE A 66 12.63 2.97 -9.08
CA PHE A 66 13.12 3.93 -10.07
C PHE A 66 14.65 3.95 -10.09
N SER A 67 15.22 4.39 -11.21
CA SER A 67 16.66 4.55 -11.31
C SER A 67 17.10 5.76 -10.51
N ILE A 68 18.28 5.71 -9.89
CA ILE A 68 18.80 6.86 -9.13
C ILE A 68 19.07 8.08 -10.03
N GLN A 69 19.28 7.86 -11.34
CA GLN A 69 19.43 8.93 -12.33
C GLN A 69 18.11 9.67 -12.59
N ASP A 70 16.96 9.09 -12.22
CA ASP A 70 15.64 9.73 -12.38
C ASP A 70 15.19 10.47 -11.12
N SER A 71 16.01 10.55 -10.06
CA SER A 71 15.60 11.13 -8.77
C SER A 71 15.05 12.55 -8.87
N SER A 72 15.56 13.39 -9.79
CA SER A 72 15.05 14.76 -9.99
C SER A 72 13.64 14.82 -10.60
N LYS A 73 13.16 13.71 -11.17
CA LYS A 73 11.80 13.59 -11.75
C LYS A 73 10.80 12.99 -10.76
N LEU A 74 11.26 12.47 -9.62
CA LEU A 74 10.41 11.85 -8.59
C LEU A 74 9.90 12.92 -7.63
N ILE A 75 8.96 13.72 -8.11
CA ILE A 75 8.30 14.78 -7.36
C ILE A 75 6.84 14.38 -7.08
N ASN A 76 6.37 14.73 -5.89
CA ASN A 76 4.98 14.54 -5.47
C ASN A 76 4.21 15.83 -5.87
N GLU A 77 3.69 15.87 -7.10
CA GLU A 77 2.84 16.96 -7.61
C GLU A 77 1.37 16.52 -7.69
#